data_AF-A0A838Y5P2-F1
#
_entry.id   AF-A0A838Y5P2-F1
#
_cell.length_a   1.000
_cell.length_b   1.000
_cell.length_c   1.000
_cell.angle_alpha   90.00
_cell.angle_beta   90.00
_cell.angle_gamma   90.00
#
_symmetry.space_group_name_H-M   'P 1'
#
loop_
_entity.id
_entity.type
_entity.pdbx_description
1 polymer ?
#
loop_
_entity_poly.entity_id
_entity_poly.type
_entity_poly.pdbx_seq_one_letter_code
_entity_poly.pdbx_strand_id
1 'polypeptide(L)' 'MNKTEKTAFRESIIVVMMGLIINFPLQTFLLWLTIDNWSWTNTLLISIFTQTILTLVALVRVYSIRMRFKRGRF' A
#
# COMPACT_ATOMS: atom_id res chain seq x y z
N MET A 1 -26.87 14.82 -7.92
CA MET A 1 -25.99 13.77 -7.34
C MET A 1 -26.45 13.47 -5.94
N ASN A 2 -26.92 12.24 -5.75
CA ASN A 2 -27.59 11.82 -4.52
C ASN A 2 -26.53 11.68 -3.40
N LYS A 3 -26.87 12.02 -2.15
CA LYS A 3 -25.91 12.13 -1.03
C LYS A 3 -25.08 10.85 -0.83
N THR A 4 -25.60 9.70 -1.25
CA THR A 4 -24.98 8.37 -1.20
C THR A 4 -23.78 8.22 -2.12
N GLU A 5 -23.84 8.75 -3.35
CA GLU A 5 -22.74 8.64 -4.34
C GLU A 5 -21.51 9.43 -3.89
N LYS A 6 -21.74 10.60 -3.27
CA LYS A 6 -20.67 11.46 -2.74
C LYS A 6 -19.90 10.78 -1.59
N THR A 7 -20.58 9.95 -0.80
CA THR A 7 -19.96 9.20 0.30
C THR A 7 -19.14 8.03 -0.23
N ALA A 8 -19.68 7.24 -1.16
CA ALA A 8 -18.95 6.12 -1.78
C ALA A 8 -17.69 6.59 -2.53
N PHE A 9 -17.78 7.74 -3.20
CA PHE A 9 -16.63 8.36 -3.87
C PHE A 9 -15.57 8.82 -2.86
N ARG A 10 -15.98 9.43 -1.74
CA ARG A 10 -15.05 9.82 -0.67
C ARG A 10 -14.37 8.60 -0.03
N GLU A 11 -15.10 7.52 0.22
CA GLU A 11 -14.52 6.28 0.75
C GLU A 11 -13.48 5.70 -0.22
N SER A 12 -13.80 5.67 -1.51
CA SER A 12 -12.89 5.21 -2.57
C SER A 12 -11.61 6.07 -2.61
N ILE A 13 -11.74 7.40 -2.55
CA ILE A 13 -10.59 8.32 -2.50
C ILE A 13 -9.72 8.05 -1.28
N ILE A 14 -10.32 7.89 -0.10
CA ILE A 14 -9.57 7.65 1.14
C ILE A 14 -8.79 6.33 1.03
N VAL A 15 -9.40 5.28 0.47
CA VAL A 15 -8.72 4.01 0.24
C VAL A 15 -7.58 4.18 -0.77
N VAL A 16 -7.76 4.92 -1.86
CA VAL A 16 -6.68 5.13 -2.85
C VAL A 16 -5.54 5.96 -2.24
N MET A 17 -5.86 7.08 -1.58
CA MET A 17 -4.90 7.97 -0.92
C MET A 17 -4.08 7.25 0.15
N MET A 18 -4.73 6.45 1.02
CA MET A 18 -4.03 5.63 2.01
C MET A 18 -3.11 4.60 1.37
N GLY A 19 -3.46 4.10 0.17
CA GLY A 19 -2.60 3.20 -0.58
C GLY A 19 -1.35 3.89 -1.11
N LEU A 20 -1.52 5.10 -1.62
CA LEU A 20 -0.43 5.92 -2.12
C LEU A 20 0.53 6.31 -0.98
N ILE A 21 -0.01 6.77 0.15
CA ILE A 21 0.79 7.19 1.33
C ILE A 21 1.56 6.02 1.94
N ILE A 22 1.10 4.77 1.81
CA ILE A 22 1.80 3.61 2.36
C ILE A 22 2.76 3.03 1.32
N ASN A 23 2.29 2.78 0.10
CA ASN A 23 3.10 2.11 -0.92
C ASN A 23 4.26 2.99 -1.39
N PHE A 24 4.05 4.29 -1.55
CA PHE A 24 5.07 5.19 -2.08
C PHE A 24 6.33 5.24 -1.19
N PRO A 25 6.24 5.62 0.11
CA PRO A 25 7.43 5.63 0.96
C PRO A 25 7.99 4.23 1.22
N LEU A 26 7.15 3.19 1.32
CA LEU A 26 7.64 1.83 1.50
C LEU A 26 8.43 1.34 0.27
N GLN A 27 7.94 1.63 -0.94
CA GLN A 27 8.64 1.32 -2.18
C GLN A 27 9.96 2.06 -2.28
N THR A 28 9.97 3.37 -2.00
CA THR A 28 11.20 4.18 -1.99
C THR A 28 12.21 3.68 -0.97
N PHE A 29 11.75 3.35 0.25
CA PHE A 29 12.62 2.81 1.30
C PHE A 29 13.20 1.44 0.92
N LEU A 30 12.38 0.55 0.35
CA LEU A 30 12.82 -0.76 -0.11
C LEU A 30 13.87 -0.65 -1.21
N LEU A 31 13.65 0.21 -2.20
CA LEU A 31 14.62 0.47 -3.27
C LEU A 31 15.92 1.04 -2.73
N TRP A 32 15.84 2.01 -1.80
CA TRP A 32 17.03 2.53 -1.14
C TRP A 32 17.79 1.42 -0.40
N LEU A 33 17.10 0.55 0.32
CA LEU A 33 17.74 -0.56 1.02
C LEU A 33 18.40 -1.57 0.06
N THR A 34 17.73 -2.00 -1.01
CA THR A 34 18.30 -2.98 -1.95
C THR A 34 19.43 -2.42 -2.80
N ILE A 35 19.34 -1.16 -3.21
CA ILE A 35 20.33 -0.52 -4.08
C ILE A 35 21.51 0.01 -3.26
N ASP A 36 21.24 0.81 -2.23
CA ASP A 36 22.27 1.55 -1.49
C ASP A 36 22.95 0.67 -0.42
N ASN A 37 22.15 -0.09 0.35
CA ASN A 37 22.67 -0.90 1.46
C ASN A 37 23.16 -2.28 0.99
N TRP A 38 22.38 -2.95 0.13
CA TRP A 38 22.70 -4.30 -0.34
C TRP A 38 23.53 -4.33 -1.63
N SER A 39 23.70 -3.19 -2.31
CA SER A 39 24.45 -3.07 -3.57
C SER A 39 24.03 -4.08 -4.64
N TRP A 40 22.74 -4.42 -4.71
CA TRP A 40 22.25 -5.35 -5.73
C TRP A 40 22.36 -4.71 -7.12
N THR A 41 23.19 -5.28 -7.98
CA THR A 41 23.33 -4.86 -9.39
C THR A 41 22.31 -5.50 -10.32
N ASN A 42 21.63 -6.57 -9.88
CA ASN A 42 20.63 -7.28 -10.67
C ASN A 42 19.23 -6.66 -10.52
N THR A 43 18.80 -5.88 -11.51
CA THR A 43 17.49 -5.20 -11.54
C THR A 43 16.30 -6.15 -11.41
N LEU A 44 16.41 -7.38 -11.92
CA LEU A 44 15.35 -8.39 -11.82
C LEU A 44 15.12 -8.85 -10.38
N LEU A 45 16.20 -9.10 -9.63
CA LEU A 45 16.12 -9.50 -8.22
C LEU A 45 15.54 -8.38 -7.36
N ILE A 46 15.97 -7.13 -7.60
CA ILE A 46 15.41 -5.95 -6.93
C ILE A 46 13.91 -5.85 -7.17
N SER A 47 13.48 -5.99 -8.43
CA SER A 47 12.08 -5.88 -8.81
C SER A 47 11.24 -6.98 -8.14
N ILE A 48 11.66 -8.23 -8.20
CA ILE A 48 10.93 -9.36 -7.60
C ILE A 48 10.86 -9.20 -6.08
N PHE A 49 11.96 -8.82 -5.43
CA PHE A 49 12.01 -8.67 -3.97
C PHE A 49 11.13 -7.52 -3.47
N THR A 50 11.29 -6.34 -4.06
CA THR A 50 10.50 -5.16 -3.69
C THR A 50 9.01 -5.38 -3.97
N GLN A 51 8.65 -6.01 -5.10
CA GLN A 51 7.28 -6.36 -5.45
C GLN A 51 6.67 -7.37 -4.46
N THR A 52 7.44 -8.37 -4.04
CA THR A 52 6.99 -9.37 -3.06
C THR A 52 6.68 -8.71 -1.72
N ILE A 53 7.56 -7.85 -1.21
CA ILE A 53 7.33 -7.14 0.06
C ILE A 53 6.16 -6.16 -0.04
N LEU A 54 6.07 -5.37 -1.12
CA LEU A 54 4.91 -4.49 -1.36
C LEU A 54 3.60 -5.26 -1.38
N THR A 55 3.58 -6.44 -1.99
CA THR A 55 2.37 -7.28 -2.07
C THR A 55 1.97 -7.81 -0.69
N LEU A 56 2.94 -8.24 0.13
CA LEU A 56 2.69 -8.65 1.51
C LEU A 56 2.17 -7.49 2.36
N VAL A 57 2.80 -6.31 2.27
CA VAL A 57 2.36 -5.11 3.00
C VAL A 57 0.97 -4.67 2.53
N ALA A 58 0.69 -4.73 1.22
CA ALA A 58 -0.63 -4.44 0.68
C ALA A 58 -1.68 -5.39 1.26
N LEU A 59 -1.36 -6.69 1.42
CA LEU A 59 -2.24 -7.67 2.06
C LEU A 59 -2.49 -7.31 3.52
N VAL A 60 -1.45 -6.98 4.30
CA VAL A 60 -1.57 -6.54 5.70
C VAL A 60 -2.39 -5.27 5.82
N ARG A 61 -2.20 -4.29 4.92
CA ARG A 61 -2.98 -3.05 4.87
C ARG A 61 -4.45 -3.34 4.57
N VAL A 62 -4.75 -4.12 3.53
CA VAL A 62 -6.14 -4.48 3.16
C VAL A 62 -6.82 -5.23 4.30
N TYR A 63 -6.08 -6.13 4.97
CA TYR A 63 -6.55 -6.83 6.15
C TYR A 63 -6.82 -5.86 7.32
N SER A 64 -5.88 -4.95 7.61
CA SER A 64 -6.01 -3.93 8.66
C SER A 64 -7.16 -2.95 8.41
N ILE A 65 -7.35 -2.51 7.17
CA ILE A 65 -8.48 -1.66 6.75
C ILE A 65 -9.79 -2.45 6.91
N ARG A 66 -9.88 -3.69 6.42
CA ARG A 66 -11.08 -4.54 6.63
C ARG A 66 -11.37 -4.74 8.12
N MET A 67 -10.35 -4.95 8.94
CA MET A 67 -10.50 -5.17 10.38
C MET A 67 -10.90 -3.90 11.12
N ARG A 68 -10.33 -2.73 10.78
CA ARG A 68 -10.75 -1.41 11.30
C ARG A 68 -12.16 -1.05 10.88
N PHE A 69 -12.55 -1.31 9.63
CA PHE A 69 -13.92 -1.07 9.17
C PHE A 69 -14.93 -2.05 9.80
N LYS A 70 -14.55 -3.29 10.13
CA LYS A 70 -15.41 -4.18 10.94
C LYS A 70 -15.61 -3.69 12.37
N ARG A 71 -14.62 -3.03 12.97
CA ARG A 71 -14.70 -2.53 14.36
C ARG A 71 -15.44 -1.20 14.53
N GLY A 72 -15.69 -0.47 13.44
CA GLY A 72 -16.49 0.77 13.44
C GLY A 72 -17.99 0.57 13.18
N ARG A 73 -18.45 -0.69 13.04
CA ARG A 73 -19.87 -1.07 12.89
C ARG A 73 -20.28 -2.13 13.93
N PHE A 74 -19.92 -1.89 15.19
CA PHE A 74 -20.56 -2.50 16.35
C PHE A 74 -20.86 -1.41 17.37
#